data_AF-A0A7H4MRB2-F1
#
_entry.id   AF-A0A7H4MRB2-F1
#
_cell.length_a   1.000
_cell.length_b   1.000
_cell.length_c   1.000
_cell.angle_alpha   90.00
_cell.angle_beta   90.00
_cell.angle_gamma   90.00
#
_symmetry.space_group_name_H-M   'P 1'
#
loop_
_entity.id
_entity.type
_entity.pdbx_description
1 polymer ?
#
loop_
_entity_poly.entity_id
_entity_poly.type
_entity_poly.pdbx_seq_one_letter_code
_entity_poly.pdbx_strand_id
1 'polypeptide(L)' 'MRSWEKLSAEERVAWALENLPGEYALSSSFGIQAAVSLHLVNQLRPDIPVILTDTGYLFPETYQFIDELTDKLS' A
#
# COMPACT_ATOMS: atom_id res chain seq x y z
N MET A 1 -20.17 -8.81 16.57
CA MET A 1 -18.87 -9.02 15.89
C MET A 1 -19.03 -8.55 14.45
N ARG A 2 -18.30 -7.51 14.03
CA ARG A 2 -18.35 -7.04 12.62
C ARG A 2 -17.75 -8.12 11.72
N SER A 3 -18.43 -8.45 10.63
CA SER A 3 -17.94 -9.46 9.68
C SER A 3 -17.15 -8.74 8.59
N TRP A 4 -15.85 -8.56 8.83
CA TRP A 4 -14.91 -7.91 7.89
C TRP A 4 -14.90 -8.58 6.52
N GLU A 5 -15.17 -9.89 6.48
CA GLU A 5 -15.16 -10.69 5.25
C GLU A 5 -16.25 -10.27 4.24
N LYS A 6 -17.30 -9.59 4.70
CA LYS A 6 -18.38 -9.08 3.82
C LYS A 6 -18.06 -7.75 3.16
N LEU A 7 -17.03 -7.05 3.65
CA LEU A 7 -16.63 -5.74 3.12
C LEU A 7 -15.65 -5.92 1.97
N SER A 8 -15.72 -5.02 0.98
CA SER A 8 -14.70 -4.87 -0.06
C SER A 8 -13.35 -4.42 0.53
N ALA A 9 -12.29 -4.46 -0.27
CA ALA A 9 -10.98 -3.98 0.18
C ALA A 9 -11.01 -2.47 0.46
N GLU A 10 -11.66 -1.69 -0.40
CA GLU A 10 -11.88 -0.26 -0.29
C GLU A 10 -12.65 0.08 0.98
N GLU A 11 -13.75 -0.63 1.26
CA GLU A 11 -14.57 -0.41 2.46
C GLU A 11 -13.79 -0.68 3.76
N ARG A 12 -12.90 -1.68 3.76
CA ARG A 12 -12.04 -1.97 4.92
C ARG A 12 -11.02 -0.86 5.14
N VAL A 13 -10.40 -0.37 4.08
CA VAL A 13 -9.40 0.71 4.16
C VAL A 13 -10.06 2.01 4.58
N ALA A 14 -11.17 2.41 3.95
CA ALA A 14 -11.94 3.59 4.32
C ALA A 14 -12.36 3.54 5.80
N TRP A 15 -12.88 2.40 6.24
CA TRP A 15 -13.24 2.23 7.64
C TRP A 15 -12.04 2.41 8.58
N ALA A 16 -10.88 1.82 8.26
CA ALA A 16 -9.68 1.95 9.06
C ALA A 16 -9.21 3.41 9.17
N LEU A 17 -9.24 4.15 8.07
CA LEU A 17 -8.88 5.57 8.00
C LEU A 17 -9.81 6.47 8.83
N GLU A 18 -11.08 6.09 8.97
CA GLU A 18 -12.07 6.87 9.73
C GLU A 18 -12.09 6.53 11.24
N ASN A 19 -11.70 5.32 11.62
CA ASN A 19 -12.03 4.77 12.96
C ASN A 19 -10.81 4.38 13.80
N LEU A 20 -9.64 4.16 13.19
CA LEU A 20 -8.43 3.86 13.95
C LEU A 20 -7.69 5.16 14.30
N PRO A 21 -7.06 5.25 15.47
CA PRO A 21 -6.24 6.41 15.81
C PRO A 21 -4.82 6.28 15.26
N GLY A 22 -4.14 7.41 15.11
CA GLY A 22 -2.70 7.48 14.82
C GLY A 22 -2.34 7.68 13.35
N GLU A 23 -1.06 7.49 13.04
CA GLU A 23 -0.54 7.60 11.69
C GLU A 23 -0.70 6.28 10.94
N TYR A 24 -0.90 6.40 9.63
CA TYR A 24 -1.14 5.27 8.74
C TYR A 24 0.02 5.15 7.77
N ALA A 25 0.46 3.92 7.54
CA ALA A 25 1.47 3.60 6.57
C ALA A 25 1.09 2.29 5.86
N LEU A 26 1.54 2.14 4.63
CA LEU A 26 1.38 0.90 3.86
C LEU A 26 2.74 0.26 3.67
N SER A 27 2.96 -0.92 4.25
CA SER A 27 4.16 -1.70 3.94
C SER A 27 3.96 -2.48 2.65
N SER A 28 4.93 -2.41 1.73
CA SER A 28 4.91 -3.18 0.48
C SER A 28 6.28 -3.79 0.21
N SER A 29 6.30 -5.05 -0.21
CA SER A 29 7.52 -5.70 -0.72
C SER A 29 7.79 -5.39 -2.20
N PHE A 30 6.92 -4.60 -2.84
CA PHE A 30 6.99 -4.28 -4.28
C PHE A 30 7.09 -5.52 -5.18
N GLY A 31 6.44 -6.62 -4.78
CA GLY A 31 6.27 -7.79 -5.63
C GLY A 31 5.31 -7.53 -6.79
N ILE A 32 5.14 -8.54 -7.66
CA ILE A 32 4.39 -8.46 -8.93
C ILE A 32 2.99 -7.82 -8.80
N GLN A 33 2.30 -8.06 -7.68
CA GLN A 33 0.93 -7.58 -7.44
C GLN A 33 0.84 -6.37 -6.50
N ALA A 34 1.98 -5.80 -6.08
CA ALA A 34 2.01 -4.66 -5.17
C ALA A 34 1.27 -3.43 -5.71
N ALA A 35 1.25 -3.27 -7.04
CA ALA A 35 0.55 -2.18 -7.71
C ALA A 35 -0.92 -2.08 -7.29
N VAL A 36 -1.60 -3.21 -7.04
CA VAL A 36 -3.04 -3.22 -6.71
C VAL A 36 -3.30 -2.60 -5.34
N SER A 37 -2.58 -3.05 -4.30
CA SER A 37 -2.76 -2.51 -2.96
C SER A 37 -2.26 -1.06 -2.85
N LEU A 38 -1.13 -0.76 -3.48
CA LEU A 38 -0.58 0.59 -3.51
C LEU A 38 -1.56 1.56 -4.18
N HIS A 39 -2.09 1.21 -5.35
CA HIS A 39 -3.05 2.05 -6.07
C HIS A 39 -4.35 2.26 -5.27
N LEU A 40 -4.93 1.19 -4.73
CA LEU A 40 -6.19 1.27 -3.97
C LEU A 40 -6.05 2.16 -2.74
N VAL A 41 -5.00 1.96 -1.94
CA VAL A 41 -4.84 2.72 -0.70
C VAL A 41 -4.45 4.17 -0.99
N ASN A 42 -3.60 4.42 -1.99
CA ASN A 42 -3.22 5.78 -2.37
C ASN A 42 -4.41 6.61 -2.89
N GLN A 43 -5.39 5.97 -3.57
CA GLN A 43 -6.62 6.67 -3.97
C GLN A 43 -7.50 7.10 -2.77
N LEU A 44 -7.46 6.35 -1.67
CA LEU A 44 -8.25 6.67 -0.46
C LEU A 44 -7.50 7.60 0.50
N ARG A 45 -6.17 7.49 0.56
CA ARG A 45 -5.27 8.37 1.30
C ARG A 45 -4.06 8.71 0.43
N PRO A 46 -4.13 9.80 -0.35
CA PRO A 46 -2.99 10.33 -1.06
C PRO A 46 -1.82 10.58 -0.12
N ASP A 47 -0.61 10.41 -0.63
CA ASP A 47 0.64 10.64 0.11
C ASP A 47 0.81 9.73 1.35
N ILE A 48 0.10 8.58 1.41
CA ILE A 48 0.30 7.63 2.51
C ILE A 48 1.76 7.14 2.50
N PRO A 49 2.48 7.19 3.63
CA PRO A 49 3.83 6.65 3.73
C PRO A 49 3.88 5.18 3.29
N VAL A 50 4.63 4.90 2.22
CA VAL A 50 4.90 3.54 1.76
C VAL A 50 6.24 3.07 2.31
N ILE A 51 6.23 1.97 3.06
CA ILE A 51 7.43 1.40 3.68
C ILE A 51 7.90 0.20 2.85
N LEU A 52 9.12 0.29 2.33
CA LEU A 52 9.86 -0.81 1.74
C LEU A 52 10.92 -1.31 2.72
N THR A 53 10.99 -2.62 2.92
CA THR A 53 12.11 -3.24 3.64
C THR A 53 13.19 -3.65 2.66
N ASP A 54 14.20 -2.81 2.49
CA ASP A 54 15.38 -3.14 1.69
C ASP A 54 16.32 -4.06 2.47
N THR A 55 16.58 -5.24 1.92
CA THR A 55 17.49 -6.23 2.50
C THR A 55 18.94 -6.03 2.07
N GLY A 56 19.18 -5.16 1.08
CA GLY A 56 20.47 -5.00 0.40
C GLY A 56 20.74 -6.03 -0.69
N TYR A 57 19.82 -6.98 -0.92
CA TYR A 57 19.96 -8.08 -1.88
C TYR A 57 18.76 -8.21 -2.83
N LEU A 58 17.95 -7.16 -2.97
CA LEU A 58 16.88 -7.15 -3.96
C LEU A 58 17.47 -7.21 -5.38
N PHE A 59 16.74 -7.82 -6.31
CA PHE A 59 17.16 -7.86 -7.70
C PHE A 59 17.19 -6.43 -8.28
N PRO A 60 18.12 -6.09 -9.18
CA PRO A 60 18.16 -4.79 -9.86
C PRO A 60 16.82 -4.37 -10.46
N GLU A 61 16.09 -5.33 -11.04
CA GLU A 61 14.76 -5.16 -11.62
C GLU A 61 13.71 -4.79 -10.55
N THR A 62 13.88 -5.24 -9.31
CA THR A 62 12.99 -4.86 -8.20
C THR A 62 13.16 -3.39 -7.85
N TYR A 63 14.39 -2.87 -7.83
CA TYR A 63 14.62 -1.44 -7.61
C TYR A 63 14.03 -0.59 -8.73
N GLN A 64 14.24 -0.97 -9.99
CA GLN A 64 13.63 -0.27 -11.14
C GLN A 64 12.09 -0.27 -11.05
N PHE A 65 11.51 -1.40 -10.65
CA PHE A 65 10.06 -1.51 -10.46
C PHE A 65 9.55 -0.66 -9.29
N ILE A 66 10.31 -0.54 -8.19
CA ILE A 66 10.02 0.36 -7.08
C ILE A 66 9.99 1.82 -7.56
N ASP A 67 11.02 2.25 -8.30
CA ASP A 67 11.11 3.61 -8.83
C ASP A 67 9.93 3.89 -9.78
N GLU A 68 9.67 2.99 -10.74
CA GLU A 68 8.53 3.12 -11.66
C GLU A 68 7.18 3.20 -10.95
N LEU A 69 6.96 2.38 -9.91
CA LEU A 69 5.71 2.40 -9.17
C LEU A 69 5.56 3.68 -8.36
N THR A 70 6.65 4.17 -7.79
CA THR A 70 6.65 5.42 -7.02
C THR A 70 6.28 6.59 -7.92
N ASP A 71 6.90 6.70 -9.10
CA ASP A 71 6.61 7.76 -10.07
C ASP A 71 5.15 7.71 -10.58
N LYS A 72 4.60 6.51 -10.80
CA LYS A 72 3.21 6.33 -11.30
C LYS A 72 2.13 6.64 -10.26
N LEU A 73 2.49 6.59 -8.97
CA LEU A 73 1.56 6.78 -7.85
C LEU A 73 1.71 8.14 -7.16
N SER A 74 2.68 8.95 -7.62
CA SER A 74 2.89 10.34 -7.21
C SER A 74 1.79 11.27 -7.70
#